data_AF-A0ABD2QQ25-F1
#
_entry.id   AF-A0ABD2QQ25-F1
#
_cell.length_a   1.000
_cell.length_b   1.000
_cell.length_c   1.000
_cell.angle_alpha   90.00
_cell.angle_beta   90.00
_cell.angle_gamma   90.00
#
_symmetry.space_group_name_H-M   'P 1'
#
loop_
_entity.id
_entity.type
_entity.pdbx_description
1 polymer ?
#
loop_
_entity_poly.entity_id
_entity_poly.type
_entity_poly.pdbx_seq_one_letter_code
_entity_poly.pdbx_strand_id
1 'polypeptide(L)'
;MSHTSSSKIHKYDVFLSFKGNDTRRTFVSHLYNALIERRIDVFKDDDRLETGKSIYDELPKAIEESKFAIVIFSKRYASSKWCLDELAHIIKCRKELDQIVIPIFYNVNPSDVSHQNPPFAESFSQHEEKYKDDIEKIQGWRDAFAESGKISGYHLQNYKDEADCIKKVVDKLMSLLHIESDDHYNDDVLKGPKSPILIDGGKMSFWLDKKTGKKCFMVAARGLEIEWGGTLEYWEWLSHLDSRFAEVAKLKRVCWLDIRGKIETRRLSKRTKYVVYLVFKLENKWHGLETANAVVRFVDSVSDIDAEQRASVVHFAGQGPKETLPFRRGDGWMELKMGDFFNDAGEDGDVDARLMETKHLGEKSGLIVQGVEFRPE
;
A
#
# COMPACT_ATOMS: atom_id res chain seq x y z
N MET A 1 26.81 -27.14 -16.91
CA MET A 1 26.91 -25.94 -16.06
C MET A 1 25.54 -25.29 -16.00
N SER A 2 24.83 -25.47 -14.90
CA SER A 2 23.51 -24.86 -14.67
C SER A 2 23.71 -23.40 -14.27
N HIS A 3 23.25 -22.47 -15.11
CA HIS A 3 23.16 -21.07 -14.73
C HIS A 3 22.07 -20.91 -13.67
N THR A 4 22.47 -20.83 -12.40
CA THR A 4 21.63 -20.28 -11.34
C THR A 4 21.45 -18.80 -11.62
N SER A 5 20.28 -18.42 -12.14
CA SER A 5 19.84 -17.04 -12.19
C SER A 5 19.73 -16.54 -10.75
N SER A 6 20.60 -15.60 -10.37
CA SER A 6 20.42 -14.83 -9.15
C SER A 6 19.16 -14.00 -9.33
N SER A 7 18.07 -14.36 -8.66
CA SER A 7 16.87 -13.54 -8.60
C SER A 7 17.24 -12.23 -7.92
N LYS A 8 17.45 -11.17 -8.71
CA LYS A 8 17.61 -9.81 -8.19
C LYS A 8 16.37 -9.51 -7.35
N ILE A 9 16.59 -9.21 -6.07
CA ILE A 9 15.53 -8.80 -5.16
C ILE A 9 15.15 -7.37 -5.56
N HIS A 10 14.01 -7.23 -6.24
CA HIS A 10 13.42 -5.93 -6.54
C HIS A 10 12.75 -5.39 -5.26
N LYS A 11 13.06 -4.15 -4.89
CA LYS A 11 12.48 -3.49 -3.71
C LYS A 11 11.07 -2.99 -3.98
N TYR A 12 10.78 -2.64 -5.23
CA TYR A 12 9.49 -2.15 -5.67
C TYR A 12 9.00 -2.96 -6.87
N ASP A 13 7.68 -3.13 -6.99
CA ASP A 13 7.10 -3.68 -8.19
C ASP A 13 7.15 -2.64 -9.32
N VAL A 14 6.75 -1.39 -9.03
CA VAL A 14 6.56 -0.34 -10.03
C VAL A 14 7.29 0.95 -9.63
N PHE A 15 8.06 1.52 -10.55
CA PHE A 15 8.45 2.93 -10.54
C PHE A 15 7.45 3.75 -11.36
N LEU A 16 6.92 4.84 -10.80
CA LEU A 16 5.95 5.70 -11.47
C LEU A 16 6.55 7.06 -11.81
N SER A 17 6.85 7.29 -13.09
CA SER A 17 7.38 8.57 -13.60
C SER A 17 6.30 9.39 -14.29
N PHE A 18 6.12 10.64 -13.88
CA PHE A 18 5.07 11.53 -14.38
C PHE A 18 5.41 13.00 -14.15
N LYS A 19 4.75 13.89 -14.90
CA LYS A 19 4.84 15.33 -14.61
C LYS A 19 3.87 15.72 -13.51
N GLY A 20 4.38 16.14 -12.36
CA GLY A 20 3.56 16.39 -11.18
C GLY A 20 2.50 17.50 -11.34
N ASN A 21 2.74 18.52 -12.18
CA ASN A 21 1.75 19.58 -12.40
C ASN A 21 0.62 19.19 -13.36
N ASP A 22 0.76 18.09 -14.11
CA ASP A 22 -0.19 17.71 -15.14
C ASP A 22 -1.19 16.67 -14.65
N THR A 23 -0.74 15.69 -13.87
CA THR A 23 -1.51 14.45 -13.63
C THR A 23 -1.58 14.01 -12.16
N ARG A 24 -0.79 14.63 -11.26
CA ARG A 24 -0.63 14.23 -9.85
C ARG A 24 -1.94 14.04 -9.08
N ARG A 25 -2.86 15.00 -9.21
CA ARG A 25 -4.12 15.05 -8.45
C ARG A 25 -5.29 14.39 -9.19
N THR A 26 -5.05 13.89 -10.39
CA THR A 26 -6.07 13.29 -11.27
C THR A 26 -5.66 11.85 -11.60
N PHE A 27 -5.28 11.56 -12.83
CA PHE A 27 -4.96 10.22 -13.30
C PHE A 27 -3.94 9.48 -12.44
N VAL A 28 -2.86 10.16 -12.01
CA VAL A 28 -1.79 9.53 -11.21
C VAL A 28 -2.25 9.14 -9.82
N SER A 29 -3.06 9.96 -9.14
CA SER A 29 -3.56 9.62 -7.81
C SER A 29 -4.49 8.40 -7.88
N HIS A 30 -5.33 8.32 -8.91
CA HIS A 30 -6.20 7.17 -9.14
C HIS A 30 -5.42 5.91 -9.51
N LEU A 31 -4.44 6.00 -10.41
CA LEU A 31 -3.59 4.86 -10.78
C LEU A 31 -2.79 4.36 -9.57
N TYR A 32 -2.15 5.27 -8.83
CA TYR A 32 -1.40 4.92 -7.63
C TYR A 32 -2.27 4.18 -6.61
N ASN A 33 -3.47 4.71 -6.31
CA ASN A 33 -4.39 4.05 -5.39
C ASN A 33 -4.80 2.66 -5.89
N ALA A 34 -5.12 2.50 -7.18
CA ALA A 34 -5.51 1.21 -7.75
C ALA A 34 -4.38 0.17 -7.70
N LEU A 35 -3.12 0.59 -7.86
CA LEU A 35 -1.95 -0.28 -7.70
C LEU A 35 -1.77 -0.72 -6.24
N ILE A 36 -1.85 0.23 -5.30
CA ILE A 36 -1.75 -0.06 -3.86
C ILE A 36 -2.89 -0.98 -3.40
N GLU A 37 -4.12 -0.76 -3.86
CA GLU A 37 -5.26 -1.63 -3.57
C GLU A 37 -5.03 -3.08 -4.01
N ARG A 38 -4.20 -3.30 -5.03
CA ARG A 38 -3.80 -4.63 -5.52
C ARG A 38 -2.48 -5.13 -4.93
N ARG A 39 -1.98 -4.51 -3.86
CA ARG A 39 -0.71 -4.86 -3.16
C ARG A 39 0.54 -4.79 -4.04
N ILE A 40 0.48 -3.99 -5.11
CA ILE A 40 1.62 -3.70 -5.97
C ILE A 40 2.42 -2.57 -5.30
N ASP A 41 3.69 -2.82 -5.00
CA ASP A 41 4.56 -1.84 -4.36
C ASP A 41 5.01 -0.78 -5.37
N VAL A 42 4.62 0.46 -5.14
CA VAL A 42 4.89 1.57 -6.06
C VAL A 42 5.84 2.58 -5.44
N PHE A 43 6.99 2.80 -6.07
CA PHE A 43 7.75 4.03 -5.86
C PHE A 43 7.14 5.14 -6.72
N LYS A 44 6.54 6.14 -6.07
CA LYS A 44 5.91 7.28 -6.73
C LYS A 44 6.85 8.46 -6.74
N ASP A 45 7.34 8.86 -7.92
CA ASP A 45 8.14 10.09 -8.06
C ASP A 45 7.23 11.32 -7.95
N ASP A 46 6.92 11.71 -6.72
CA ASP A 46 6.12 12.90 -6.47
C ASP A 46 7.02 14.14 -6.59
N ASP A 47 7.05 14.73 -7.78
CA ASP A 47 7.76 15.91 -8.32
C ASP A 47 7.78 17.21 -7.42
N ARG A 48 7.57 17.15 -6.09
CA ARG A 48 7.65 18.27 -5.12
C ARG A 48 8.05 17.82 -3.70
N LEU A 49 9.31 18.09 -3.36
CA LEU A 49 9.60 18.96 -2.22
C LEU A 49 10.52 20.08 -2.73
N GLU A 50 9.99 21.29 -2.83
CA GLU A 50 10.70 22.55 -3.11
C GLU A 50 11.69 22.94 -1.97
N THR A 51 12.22 21.99 -1.18
CA THR A 51 12.95 22.27 0.08
C THR A 51 14.26 21.51 0.26
N GLY A 52 14.88 21.02 -0.82
CA GLY A 52 16.32 20.73 -0.82
C GLY A 52 16.77 19.41 -0.16
N LYS A 53 17.70 18.76 -0.88
CA LYS A 53 18.70 17.77 -0.41
C LYS A 53 18.20 16.60 0.46
N SER A 54 17.73 15.53 -0.19
CA SER A 54 17.89 14.13 0.31
C SER A 54 17.45 13.05 -0.71
N ILE A 55 16.59 13.36 -1.68
CA ILE A 55 15.93 12.31 -2.52
C ILE A 55 16.75 11.91 -3.75
N TYR A 56 17.66 12.77 -4.22
CA TYR A 56 18.39 12.57 -5.48
C TYR A 56 19.27 11.31 -5.50
N ASP A 57 19.87 10.95 -4.37
CA ASP A 57 20.77 9.79 -4.29
C ASP A 57 20.03 8.45 -4.32
N GLU A 58 18.72 8.44 -4.08
CA GLU A 58 17.88 7.24 -4.04
C GLU A 58 17.08 7.00 -5.34
N LEU A 59 16.85 8.03 -6.16
CA LEU A 59 16.05 7.93 -7.38
C LEU A 59 16.62 6.92 -8.40
N PRO A 60 17.91 6.97 -8.79
CA PRO A 60 18.47 5.97 -9.71
C PRO A 60 18.35 4.54 -9.17
N LYS A 61 18.53 4.37 -7.85
CA LYS A 61 18.38 3.06 -7.19
C LYS A 61 16.93 2.60 -7.21
N ALA A 62 15.97 3.48 -6.93
CA ALA A 62 14.55 3.13 -6.97
C ALA A 62 14.12 2.69 -8.38
N ILE A 63 14.65 3.33 -9.43
CA ILE A 63 14.43 2.89 -10.82
C ILE A 63 15.04 1.50 -11.03
N GLU A 64 16.31 1.28 -10.67
CA GLU A 64 17.01 0.00 -10.86
C GLU A 64 16.41 -1.15 -10.04
N GLU A 65 15.90 -0.85 -8.84
CA GLU A 65 15.27 -1.79 -7.91
C GLU A 65 13.78 -2.03 -8.20
N SER A 66 13.23 -1.42 -9.25
CA SER A 66 11.84 -1.62 -9.70
C SER A 66 11.74 -2.64 -10.83
N LYS A 67 10.75 -3.55 -10.77
CA LYS A 67 10.52 -4.53 -11.85
C LYS A 67 9.88 -3.91 -13.09
N PHE A 68 8.95 -2.98 -12.89
CA PHE A 68 8.27 -2.23 -13.95
C PHE A 68 8.55 -0.74 -13.81
N ALA A 69 8.58 -0.02 -14.93
CA ALA A 69 8.52 1.42 -14.95
C ALA A 69 7.29 1.88 -15.74
N ILE A 70 6.36 2.56 -15.08
CA ILE A 70 5.22 3.20 -15.74
C ILE A 70 5.59 4.65 -16.01
N VAL A 71 5.56 5.04 -17.28
CA VAL A 71 5.90 6.41 -17.71
C VAL A 71 4.65 7.08 -18.27
N ILE A 72 4.19 8.15 -17.61
CA ILE A 72 2.98 8.87 -18.00
C ILE A 72 3.36 10.11 -18.81
N PHE A 73 3.36 9.98 -20.13
CA PHE A 73 3.59 11.08 -21.05
C PHE A 73 2.37 12.01 -21.07
N SER A 74 2.52 13.18 -20.46
CA SER A 74 1.58 14.30 -20.54
C SER A 74 2.15 15.43 -21.41
N LYS A 75 1.33 16.42 -21.77
CA LYS A 75 1.75 17.52 -22.65
C LYS A 75 2.99 18.27 -22.18
N ARG A 76 3.24 18.38 -20.87
CA ARG A 76 4.40 19.10 -20.31
C ARG A 76 5.47 18.16 -19.73
N TYR A 77 5.41 16.86 -20.03
CA TYR A 77 6.42 15.93 -19.54
C TYR A 77 7.85 16.36 -19.92
N ALA A 78 8.06 16.70 -21.19
CA ALA A 78 9.38 17.11 -21.69
C ALA A 78 9.86 18.47 -21.16
N SER A 79 9.01 19.28 -20.53
CA SER A 79 9.43 20.57 -19.96
C SER A 79 10.26 20.39 -18.68
N SER A 80 10.25 19.19 -18.09
CA SER A 80 10.94 18.85 -16.85
C SER A 80 12.26 18.14 -17.13
N LYS A 81 13.39 18.81 -16.85
CA LYS A 81 14.72 18.17 -16.90
C LYS A 81 14.74 16.85 -16.12
N TRP A 82 14.07 16.80 -14.98
CA TRP A 82 14.01 15.64 -14.10
C TRP A 82 13.30 14.47 -14.78
N CYS A 83 12.10 14.68 -15.32
CA CYS A 83 11.37 13.63 -16.03
C CYS A 83 12.15 13.12 -17.26
N LEU A 84 12.96 13.98 -17.91
CA LEU A 84 13.85 13.58 -19.01
C LEU A 84 15.04 12.72 -18.53
N ASP A 85 15.68 13.12 -17.42
CA ASP A 85 16.78 12.36 -16.80
C ASP A 85 16.29 10.99 -16.30
N GLU A 86 15.13 10.92 -15.66
CA GLU A 86 14.48 9.68 -15.27
C GLU A 86 14.19 8.77 -16.46
N LEU A 87 13.61 9.32 -17.53
CA LEU A 87 13.27 8.54 -18.70
C LEU A 87 14.51 7.94 -19.37
N ALA A 88 15.60 8.70 -19.45
CA ALA A 88 16.87 8.20 -19.96
C ALA A 88 17.39 7.04 -19.10
N HIS A 89 17.31 7.15 -17.77
CA HIS A 89 17.72 6.08 -16.85
C HIS A 89 16.82 4.86 -16.92
N ILE A 90 15.50 5.04 -17.04
CA ILE A 90 14.52 3.96 -17.23
C ILE A 90 14.80 3.20 -18.53
N ILE A 91 15.05 3.91 -19.64
CA ILE A 91 15.36 3.26 -20.93
C ILE A 91 16.72 2.56 -20.89
N LYS A 92 17.69 3.07 -20.12
CA LYS A 92 18.92 2.34 -19.81
C LYS A 92 18.64 1.05 -19.03
N CYS A 93 17.86 1.11 -17.96
CA CYS A 93 17.47 -0.06 -17.16
C CYS A 93 16.69 -1.10 -17.98
N ARG A 94 15.84 -0.66 -18.91
CA ARG A 94 15.16 -1.56 -19.87
C ARG A 94 16.15 -2.35 -20.71
N LYS A 95 17.23 -1.72 -21.18
CA LYS A 95 18.23 -2.33 -22.06
C LYS A 95 19.23 -3.22 -21.30
N GLU A 96 19.59 -2.82 -20.08
CA GLU A 96 20.67 -3.45 -19.32
C GLU A 96 20.19 -4.40 -18.21
N LEU A 97 18.98 -4.19 -17.69
CA LEU A 97 18.42 -4.91 -16.54
C LEU A 97 17.10 -5.63 -16.88
N ASP A 98 16.71 -5.66 -18.15
CA ASP A 98 15.44 -6.24 -18.64
C ASP A 98 14.19 -5.67 -17.93
N GLN A 99 14.28 -4.43 -17.43
CA GLN A 99 13.14 -3.75 -16.80
C GLN A 99 12.00 -3.56 -17.81
N ILE A 100 10.78 -3.89 -17.41
CA ILE A 100 9.60 -3.75 -18.28
C ILE A 100 9.06 -2.33 -18.20
N VAL A 101 9.05 -1.62 -19.33
CA VAL A 101 8.54 -0.25 -19.42
C VAL A 101 7.12 -0.26 -19.99
N ILE A 102 6.20 0.44 -19.32
CA ILE A 102 4.79 0.57 -19.70
C ILE A 102 4.49 2.06 -19.91
N PRO A 103 4.50 2.56 -21.15
CA PRO A 103 4.14 3.95 -21.41
C PRO A 103 2.61 4.13 -21.38
N ILE A 104 2.18 5.23 -20.76
CA ILE A 104 0.81 5.73 -20.77
C ILE A 104 0.83 7.09 -21.47
N PHE A 105 0.10 7.21 -22.57
CA PHE A 105 0.01 8.43 -23.36
C PHE A 105 -1.23 9.21 -22.93
N TYR A 106 -1.02 10.15 -22.01
CA TYR A 106 -2.06 10.96 -21.37
C TYR A 106 -2.32 12.24 -22.18
N ASN A 107 -3.35 12.20 -23.03
CA ASN A 107 -3.74 13.30 -23.92
C ASN A 107 -2.62 13.77 -24.87
N VAL A 108 -1.78 12.84 -25.32
CA VAL A 108 -0.72 12.99 -26.33
C VAL A 108 -0.68 11.72 -27.19
N ASN A 109 -0.20 11.80 -28.43
CA ASN A 109 -0.07 10.61 -29.27
C ASN A 109 1.30 9.95 -29.08
N PRO A 110 1.41 8.61 -29.22
CA PRO A 110 2.69 7.91 -29.23
C PRO A 110 3.66 8.44 -30.30
N SER A 111 3.12 8.82 -31.46
CA SER A 111 3.90 9.43 -32.56
C SER A 111 4.53 10.76 -32.17
N ASP A 112 3.86 11.52 -31.29
CA ASP A 112 4.35 12.82 -30.83
C ASP A 112 5.52 12.62 -29.87
N VAL A 113 5.45 11.59 -29.02
CA VAL A 113 6.57 11.16 -28.16
C VAL A 113 7.74 10.65 -29.01
N SER A 114 7.48 9.75 -29.97
CA SER A 114 8.55 9.10 -30.75
C SER A 114 9.32 10.04 -31.67
N HIS A 115 8.66 11.07 -32.22
CA HIS A 115 9.27 12.07 -33.11
C HIS A 115 9.51 13.41 -32.44
N GLN A 116 9.16 13.54 -31.15
CA GLN A 116 9.22 14.79 -30.40
C GLN A 116 8.45 15.94 -31.08
N ASN A 117 7.32 15.62 -31.73
CA ASN A 117 6.42 16.60 -32.32
C ASN A 117 5.77 17.46 -31.22
N PRO A 118 5.08 18.57 -31.57
CA PRO A 118 4.24 19.28 -30.60
C PRO A 118 3.33 18.31 -29.82
N PRO A 119 3.25 18.42 -28.48
CA PRO A 119 3.69 19.55 -27.67
C PRO A 119 5.17 19.51 -27.18
N PHE A 120 5.94 18.48 -27.51
CA PHE A 120 7.28 18.29 -26.95
C PHE A 120 8.38 19.10 -27.64
N ALA A 121 8.19 19.43 -28.92
CA ALA A 121 9.17 20.13 -29.76
C ALA A 121 9.74 21.40 -29.08
N GLU A 122 8.85 22.26 -28.56
CA GLU A 122 9.26 23.51 -27.91
C GLU A 122 10.09 23.27 -26.64
N SER A 123 9.73 22.26 -25.85
CA SER A 123 10.49 21.92 -24.64
C SER A 123 11.91 21.45 -24.99
N PHE A 124 12.06 20.65 -26.05
CA PHE A 124 13.39 20.23 -26.51
C PHE A 124 14.22 21.40 -27.03
N SER A 125 13.63 22.34 -27.79
CA SER A 125 14.34 23.54 -28.23
C SER A 125 14.83 24.41 -27.06
N GLN A 126 14.00 24.56 -26.01
CA GLN A 126 14.41 25.28 -24.79
C GLN A 126 15.55 24.59 -24.06
N HIS A 127 15.53 23.26 -23.98
CA HIS A 127 16.62 22.49 -23.37
C HIS A 127 17.90 22.53 -24.21
N GLU A 128 17.80 22.52 -25.53
CA GLU A 128 18.94 22.68 -26.44
C GLU A 128 19.67 24.01 -26.26
N GLU A 129 18.91 25.10 -26.11
CA GLU A 129 19.49 26.41 -25.81
C GLU A 129 20.16 26.44 -24.43
N LYS A 130 19.47 25.87 -23.42
CA LYS A 130 19.92 25.90 -22.02
C LYS A 130 21.11 24.98 -21.74
N TYR A 131 21.18 23.84 -22.40
CA TYR A 131 22.20 22.79 -22.21
C TYR A 131 23.07 22.60 -23.46
N LYS A 132 23.28 23.68 -24.22
CA LYS A 132 24.05 23.69 -25.49
C LYS A 132 25.45 23.06 -25.41
N ASP A 133 26.07 23.08 -24.23
CA ASP A 133 27.41 22.53 -24.00
C ASP A 133 27.38 21.02 -23.64
N ASP A 134 26.19 20.46 -23.43
CA ASP A 134 25.96 19.06 -23.02
C ASP A 134 25.10 18.33 -24.08
N ILE A 135 25.64 18.25 -25.29
CA ILE A 135 24.99 17.67 -26.47
C ILE A 135 24.66 16.19 -26.22
N GLU A 136 25.53 15.45 -25.52
CA GLU A 136 25.32 14.04 -25.21
C GLU A 136 24.08 13.82 -24.34
N LYS A 137 23.85 14.67 -23.33
CA LYS A 137 22.65 14.60 -22.47
C LYS A 137 21.37 14.88 -23.25
N ILE A 138 21.36 15.90 -24.09
CA ILE A 138 20.20 16.21 -24.94
C ILE A 138 19.91 15.04 -25.89
N GLN A 139 20.94 14.48 -26.51
CA GLN A 139 20.79 13.32 -27.39
C GLN A 139 20.24 12.10 -26.62
N GLY A 140 20.74 11.85 -25.40
CA GLY A 140 20.22 10.81 -24.52
C GLY A 140 18.73 10.97 -24.21
N TRP A 141 18.26 12.20 -23.99
CA TRP A 141 16.83 12.48 -23.81
C TRP A 141 16.01 12.25 -25.08
N ARG A 142 16.51 12.68 -26.25
CA ARG A 142 15.84 12.46 -27.54
C ARG A 142 15.72 10.97 -27.86
N ASP A 143 16.79 10.22 -27.67
CA ASP A 143 16.82 8.77 -27.87
C ASP A 143 15.85 8.06 -26.93
N ALA A 144 15.81 8.47 -25.65
CA ALA A 144 14.89 7.90 -24.68
C ALA A 144 13.41 8.14 -25.06
N PHE A 145 13.07 9.34 -25.56
CA PHE A 145 11.74 9.64 -26.11
C PHE A 145 11.42 8.81 -27.35
N ALA A 146 12.34 8.75 -28.30
CA ALA A 146 12.18 8.00 -29.54
C ALA A 146 11.96 6.51 -29.27
N GLU A 147 12.71 5.93 -28.34
CA GLU A 147 12.55 4.54 -27.92
C GLU A 147 11.24 4.31 -27.18
N SER A 148 10.87 5.19 -26.25
CA SER A 148 9.64 5.06 -25.45
C SER A 148 8.37 5.10 -26.30
N GLY A 149 8.33 5.98 -27.31
CA GLY A 149 7.18 6.09 -28.22
C GLY A 149 6.98 4.86 -29.12
N LYS A 150 7.99 4.00 -29.28
CA LYS A 150 7.91 2.73 -30.01
C LYS A 150 7.43 1.56 -29.14
N ILE A 151 7.43 1.72 -27.81
CA ILE A 151 6.98 0.69 -26.89
C ILE A 151 5.45 0.63 -26.92
N SER A 152 4.89 -0.57 -27.00
CA SER A 152 3.45 -0.77 -26.89
C SER A 152 2.96 -0.30 -25.51
N GLY A 153 1.96 0.58 -25.49
CA GLY A 153 1.47 1.21 -24.27
C GLY A 153 -0.01 1.52 -24.31
N TYR A 154 -0.45 2.32 -23.34
CA TYR A 154 -1.84 2.67 -23.11
C TYR A 154 -2.10 4.08 -23.62
N HIS A 155 -2.83 4.20 -24.73
CA HIS A 155 -3.29 5.49 -25.23
C HIS A 155 -4.63 5.82 -24.61
N LEU A 156 -4.71 6.88 -23.79
CA LEU A 156 -5.91 7.18 -23.00
C LEU A 156 -7.16 7.34 -23.88
N GLN A 157 -7.02 7.89 -25.09
CA GLN A 157 -8.13 8.10 -26.03
C GLN A 157 -8.74 6.80 -26.56
N ASN A 158 -8.04 5.67 -26.43
CA ASN A 158 -8.54 4.36 -26.86
C ASN A 158 -9.44 3.70 -25.79
N TYR A 159 -9.57 4.31 -24.62
CA TYR A 159 -10.37 3.81 -23.50
C TYR A 159 -11.61 4.65 -23.29
N LYS A 160 -12.62 4.06 -22.64
CA LYS A 160 -13.89 4.75 -22.35
C LYS A 160 -13.68 5.97 -21.45
N ASP A 161 -12.86 5.81 -20.42
CA ASP A 161 -12.54 6.81 -19.41
C ASP A 161 -11.21 6.46 -18.72
N GLU A 162 -10.73 7.34 -17.83
CA GLU A 162 -9.49 7.12 -17.08
C GLU A 162 -9.54 5.84 -16.23
N ALA A 163 -10.70 5.51 -15.66
CA ALA A 163 -10.85 4.35 -14.79
C ALA A 163 -10.71 3.03 -15.57
N ASP A 164 -11.27 2.95 -16.77
CA ASP A 164 -11.11 1.80 -17.67
C ASP A 164 -9.63 1.62 -18.08
N CYS A 165 -8.94 2.71 -18.44
CA CYS A 165 -7.51 2.67 -18.73
C CYS A 165 -6.70 2.17 -17.52
N ILE A 166 -6.95 2.72 -16.33
CA ILE A 166 -6.27 2.32 -15.08
C ILE A 166 -6.50 0.85 -14.79
N LYS A 167 -7.74 0.38 -14.88
CA LYS A 167 -8.07 -1.03 -14.65
C LYS A 167 -7.25 -1.94 -15.55
N LYS A 168 -7.15 -1.62 -16.84
CA LYS A 168 -6.39 -2.42 -17.82
C LYS A 168 -4.89 -2.44 -17.53
N VAL A 169 -4.32 -1.30 -17.12
CA VAL A 169 -2.91 -1.20 -16.69
C VAL A 169 -2.66 -2.10 -15.48
N VAL A 170 -3.53 -2.00 -14.47
CA VAL A 170 -3.41 -2.76 -13.22
C VAL A 170 -3.56 -4.26 -13.47
N ASP A 171 -4.57 -4.68 -14.24
CA ASP A 171 -4.78 -6.09 -14.57
C ASP A 171 -3.59 -6.68 -15.36
N LYS A 172 -2.98 -5.88 -16.25
CA LYS A 172 -1.74 -6.28 -16.95
C LYS A 172 -0.58 -6.49 -15.98
N LEU A 173 -0.38 -5.59 -15.02
CA LEU A 173 0.68 -5.72 -14.03
C LEU A 173 0.50 -6.95 -13.14
N MET A 174 -0.72 -7.21 -12.67
CA MET A 174 -1.06 -8.42 -11.92
C MET A 174 -0.66 -9.68 -12.68
N SER A 175 -1.03 -9.76 -13.97
CA SER A 175 -0.66 -10.91 -14.82
C SER A 175 0.85 -11.10 -14.96
N LEU A 176 1.62 -10.01 -15.07
CA LEU A 176 3.09 -10.04 -15.23
C LEU A 176 3.82 -10.32 -13.91
N LEU A 177 3.18 -10.04 -12.79
CA LEU A 177 3.68 -10.39 -11.47
C LEU A 177 3.38 -11.85 -11.10
N HIS A 178 2.64 -12.58 -11.94
CA HIS A 178 2.08 -13.89 -11.60
C HIS A 178 1.27 -13.85 -10.29
N ILE A 179 0.71 -12.69 -9.99
CA ILE A 179 -0.29 -12.58 -8.95
C ILE A 179 -1.54 -13.15 -9.59
N GLU A 180 -2.02 -14.28 -9.08
CA GLU A 180 -3.26 -14.90 -9.56
C GLU A 180 -4.33 -13.81 -9.62
N SER A 181 -4.92 -13.63 -10.81
CA SER A 181 -6.15 -12.90 -10.90
C SER A 181 -7.18 -13.73 -10.15
N ASP A 182 -7.53 -13.30 -8.95
CA ASP A 182 -8.92 -13.45 -8.55
C ASP A 182 -9.73 -12.64 -9.57
N ASP A 183 -10.09 -13.25 -10.70
CA ASP A 183 -11.10 -12.71 -11.62
C ASP A 183 -12.52 -12.77 -11.00
N HIS A 184 -12.57 -12.74 -9.66
CA HIS A 184 -13.68 -12.32 -8.82
C HIS A 184 -13.22 -11.32 -7.73
N TYR A 185 -12.34 -10.35 -8.07
CA TYR A 185 -12.25 -9.08 -7.33
C TYR A 185 -13.53 -8.28 -7.55
N ASN A 186 -14.63 -8.80 -6.99
CA ASN A 186 -15.68 -7.96 -6.47
C ASN A 186 -14.99 -6.95 -5.54
N ASP A 187 -15.34 -5.68 -5.71
CA ASP A 187 -14.99 -4.49 -4.93
C ASP A 187 -15.37 -4.60 -3.41
N ASP A 188 -15.44 -5.82 -2.89
CA ASP A 188 -16.29 -6.27 -1.80
C ASP A 188 -15.61 -7.36 -0.95
N VAL A 189 -14.35 -7.73 -1.27
CA VAL A 189 -13.51 -8.65 -0.46
C VAL A 189 -12.53 -7.87 0.43
N LEU A 190 -12.03 -6.72 -0.03
CA LEU A 190 -11.25 -5.77 0.79
C LEU A 190 -12.12 -4.74 1.50
N LYS A 191 -13.36 -4.54 1.04
CA LYS A 191 -14.39 -3.91 1.85
C LYS A 191 -14.93 -5.02 2.75
N GLY A 192 -14.78 -4.87 4.06
CA GLY A 192 -15.78 -5.51 4.92
C GLY A 192 -17.16 -5.07 4.40
N PRO A 193 -18.20 -5.92 4.48
CA PRO A 193 -19.47 -5.61 3.83
C PRO A 193 -19.91 -4.20 4.17
N LYS A 194 -20.44 -3.45 3.18
CA LYS A 194 -20.97 -2.08 3.38
C LYS A 194 -22.08 -2.00 4.47
N SER A 195 -22.57 -3.15 4.91
CA SER A 195 -23.52 -3.34 6.01
C SER A 195 -23.21 -4.65 6.75
N PRO A 196 -22.14 -4.69 7.57
CA PRO A 196 -21.84 -5.90 8.33
C PRO A 196 -22.89 -6.11 9.41
N ILE A 197 -23.22 -7.36 9.71
CA ILE A 197 -24.21 -7.66 10.76
C ILE A 197 -23.55 -7.36 12.10
N LEU A 198 -24.06 -6.35 12.79
CA LEU A 198 -23.66 -6.05 14.15
C LEU A 198 -24.33 -7.03 15.11
N ILE A 199 -23.53 -7.66 15.95
CA ILE A 199 -23.95 -8.60 16.98
C ILE A 199 -23.40 -8.14 18.33
N ASP A 200 -23.82 -8.81 19.41
CA ASP A 200 -23.31 -8.56 20.77
C ASP A 200 -23.45 -7.09 21.21
N GLY A 201 -24.63 -6.52 20.98
CA GLY A 201 -24.92 -5.11 21.31
C GLY A 201 -24.10 -4.09 20.49
N GLY A 202 -23.61 -4.48 19.31
CA GLY A 202 -22.79 -3.62 18.45
C GLY A 202 -21.29 -3.67 18.75
N LYS A 203 -20.86 -4.51 19.68
CA LYS A 203 -19.44 -4.70 20.02
C LYS A 203 -18.72 -5.66 19.07
N MET A 204 -19.43 -6.30 18.18
CA MET A 204 -18.85 -7.23 17.22
C MET A 204 -19.59 -7.15 15.90
N SER A 205 -18.86 -7.32 14.81
CA SER A 205 -19.43 -7.44 13.47
C SER A 205 -19.12 -8.80 12.89
N PHE A 206 -20.07 -9.34 12.13
CA PHE A 206 -19.99 -10.66 11.52
C PHE A 206 -20.33 -10.58 10.03
N TRP A 207 -19.59 -11.36 9.23
CA TRP A 207 -19.90 -11.61 7.83
C TRP A 207 -19.29 -12.94 7.38
N LEU A 208 -19.63 -13.37 6.16
CA LEU A 208 -19.01 -14.51 5.53
C LEU A 208 -17.98 -14.04 4.51
N ASP A 209 -16.81 -14.66 4.53
CA ASP A 209 -15.87 -14.59 3.43
C ASP A 209 -16.57 -15.07 2.15
N LYS A 210 -16.49 -14.27 1.10
CA LYS A 210 -17.29 -14.51 -0.11
C LYS A 210 -16.84 -15.73 -0.90
N LYS A 211 -15.55 -16.09 -0.81
CA LYS A 211 -14.98 -17.19 -1.61
C LYS A 211 -15.18 -18.51 -0.92
N THR A 212 -14.86 -18.56 0.37
CA THR A 212 -14.82 -19.79 1.15
C THR A 212 -16.12 -20.04 1.92
N GLY A 213 -16.98 -19.02 2.05
CA GLY A 213 -18.16 -19.06 2.91
C GLY A 213 -17.82 -19.14 4.40
N LYS A 214 -16.54 -18.98 4.77
CA LYS A 214 -16.07 -19.09 6.15
C LYS A 214 -16.40 -17.81 6.91
N LYS A 215 -16.62 -17.97 8.20
CA LYS A 215 -17.02 -16.88 9.10
C LYS A 215 -15.86 -15.91 9.33
N CYS A 216 -16.14 -14.63 9.18
CA CYS A 216 -15.26 -13.52 9.54
C CYS A 216 -15.88 -12.73 10.69
N PHE A 217 -15.04 -12.21 11.57
CA PHE A 217 -15.48 -11.38 12.70
C PHE A 217 -14.59 -10.16 12.84
N MET A 218 -15.15 -9.08 13.36
CA MET A 218 -14.36 -7.99 13.94
C MET A 218 -14.91 -7.67 15.31
N VAL A 219 -14.05 -7.69 16.32
CA VAL A 219 -14.34 -7.15 17.65
C VAL A 219 -14.14 -5.64 17.58
N ALA A 220 -15.21 -4.88 17.84
CA ALA A 220 -15.17 -3.42 17.85
C ALA A 220 -14.24 -2.91 18.94
N ALA A 221 -13.75 -1.68 18.81
CA ALA A 221 -12.99 -1.01 19.88
C ALA A 221 -13.68 -1.07 21.25
N ARG A 222 -15.03 -0.97 21.28
CA ARG A 222 -15.86 -1.11 22.50
C ARG A 222 -15.96 -2.53 23.07
N GLY A 223 -15.57 -3.54 22.29
CA GLY A 223 -15.44 -4.93 22.70
C GLY A 223 -14.00 -5.35 22.98
N LEU A 224 -13.02 -4.47 22.79
CA LEU A 224 -11.62 -4.75 23.10
C LEU A 224 -11.34 -4.49 24.59
N GLU A 225 -10.39 -5.25 25.12
CA GLU A 225 -9.75 -4.94 26.39
C GLU A 225 -8.59 -3.98 26.09
N ILE A 226 -8.76 -2.71 26.43
CA ILE A 226 -7.79 -1.65 26.20
C ILE A 226 -7.31 -1.14 27.54
N GLU A 227 -5.99 -1.18 27.77
CA GLU A 227 -5.39 -0.66 28.99
C GLU A 227 -5.69 0.84 29.13
N TRP A 228 -6.24 1.22 30.28
CA TRP A 228 -6.82 2.53 30.56
C TRP A 228 -7.96 2.99 29.62
N GLY A 229 -8.61 2.11 28.86
CA GLY A 229 -9.65 2.47 27.89
C GLY A 229 -10.87 3.19 28.49
N GLY A 230 -11.11 3.04 29.80
CA GLY A 230 -12.14 3.77 30.54
C GLY A 230 -11.72 5.18 31.00
N THR A 231 -10.44 5.52 30.89
CA THR A 231 -9.87 6.79 31.38
C THR A 231 -9.86 7.83 30.26
N LEU A 232 -10.78 8.81 30.35
CA LEU A 232 -10.97 9.85 29.33
C LEU A 232 -9.76 10.79 29.10
N GLU A 233 -8.79 10.77 30.03
CA GLU A 233 -7.51 11.45 29.89
C GLU A 233 -6.66 10.83 28.79
N TYR A 234 -6.69 9.50 28.65
CA TYR A 234 -5.81 8.74 27.76
C TYR A 234 -6.51 8.29 26.48
N TRP A 235 -7.82 8.07 26.55
CA TRP A 235 -8.63 7.62 25.41
C TRP A 235 -9.83 8.53 25.17
N GLU A 236 -10.10 8.79 23.90
CA GLU A 236 -11.29 9.47 23.41
C GLU A 236 -12.14 8.47 22.64
N TRP A 237 -13.46 8.50 22.85
CA TRP A 237 -14.39 7.66 22.11
C TRP A 237 -15.18 8.53 21.16
N LEU A 238 -15.08 8.24 19.86
CA LEU A 238 -15.56 9.12 18.80
C LEU A 238 -16.39 8.35 17.79
N SER A 239 -17.44 9.00 17.27
CA SER A 239 -18.08 8.56 16.04
C SER A 239 -17.16 8.88 14.86
N HIS A 240 -17.04 7.94 13.92
CA HIS A 240 -16.25 8.12 12.71
C HIS A 240 -17.08 7.71 11.50
N LEU A 241 -17.21 8.58 10.50
CA LEU A 241 -18.10 8.38 9.34
C LEU A 241 -17.81 7.08 8.57
N ASP A 242 -16.53 6.78 8.36
CA ASP A 242 -16.11 5.55 7.68
C ASP A 242 -16.09 4.31 8.61
N SER A 243 -16.57 4.43 9.85
CA SER A 243 -16.55 3.31 10.79
C SER A 243 -17.75 2.38 10.62
N ARG A 244 -17.51 1.08 10.73
CA ARG A 244 -18.60 0.09 10.83
C ARG A 244 -19.30 0.07 12.19
N PHE A 245 -18.66 0.64 13.21
CA PHE A 245 -19.17 0.70 14.58
C PHE A 245 -19.49 2.14 14.96
N ALA A 246 -20.45 2.29 15.89
CA ALA A 246 -20.90 3.60 16.38
C ALA A 246 -19.76 4.44 16.97
N GLU A 247 -18.79 3.80 17.62
CA GLU A 247 -17.64 4.46 18.22
C GLU A 247 -16.34 3.71 17.91
N VAL A 248 -15.27 4.50 17.77
CA VAL A 248 -13.87 4.05 17.68
C VAL A 248 -13.07 4.61 18.86
N ALA A 249 -11.96 3.97 19.21
CA ALA A 249 -11.09 4.40 20.30
C ALA A 249 -9.91 5.21 19.75
N LYS A 250 -9.83 6.50 20.08
CA LYS A 250 -8.68 7.35 19.77
C LYS A 250 -7.77 7.47 20.99
N LEU A 251 -6.50 7.17 20.79
CA LEU A 251 -5.44 7.31 21.77
C LEU A 251 -5.00 8.77 21.85
N LYS A 252 -5.28 9.43 22.96
CA LYS A 252 -4.78 10.79 23.24
C LYS A 252 -3.32 10.74 23.63
N ARG A 253 -2.98 9.95 24.66
CA ARG A 253 -1.64 9.89 25.24
C ARG A 253 -1.50 8.72 26.20
N VAL A 254 -0.51 7.84 26.01
CA VAL A 254 -0.09 6.84 27.01
C VAL A 254 1.42 6.58 26.94
N CYS A 255 2.04 6.15 28.04
CA CYS A 255 3.39 5.56 28.00
C CYS A 255 3.35 4.02 27.84
N TRP A 256 2.20 3.41 28.17
CA TRP A 256 1.96 1.97 28.13
C TRP A 256 0.76 1.68 27.24
N LEU A 257 0.98 1.01 26.11
CA LEU A 257 -0.09 0.61 25.21
C LEU A 257 -0.28 -0.91 25.28
N ASP A 258 -1.50 -1.36 25.57
CA ASP A 258 -1.90 -2.77 25.52
C ASP A 258 -3.36 -2.84 25.03
N ILE A 259 -3.57 -3.51 23.90
CA ILE A 259 -4.88 -3.68 23.26
C ILE A 259 -5.05 -5.17 22.99
N ARG A 260 -6.16 -5.74 23.47
CA ARG A 260 -6.51 -7.14 23.30
C ARG A 260 -7.87 -7.31 22.65
N GLY A 261 -7.89 -8.13 21.59
CA GLY A 261 -9.10 -8.60 20.95
C GLY A 261 -9.28 -10.08 21.22
N LYS A 262 -10.41 -10.45 21.83
CA LYS A 262 -10.70 -11.82 22.24
C LYS A 262 -11.89 -12.39 21.49
N ILE A 263 -11.81 -13.65 21.05
CA ILE A 263 -12.92 -14.35 20.40
C ILE A 263 -12.95 -15.84 20.76
N GLU A 264 -14.15 -16.36 20.99
CA GLU A 264 -14.34 -17.79 21.27
C GLU A 264 -14.20 -18.61 19.98
N THR A 265 -13.39 -19.66 19.99
CA THR A 265 -13.13 -20.52 18.82
C THR A 265 -14.38 -21.20 18.26
N ARG A 266 -15.37 -21.49 19.11
CA ARG A 266 -16.68 -22.02 18.72
C ARG A 266 -17.47 -21.11 17.77
N ARG A 267 -17.18 -19.80 17.76
CA ARG A 267 -17.80 -18.84 16.83
C ARG A 267 -17.19 -18.94 15.44
N LEU A 268 -15.92 -19.34 15.36
CA LEU A 268 -15.14 -19.43 14.14
C LEU A 268 -15.47 -20.70 13.33
N SER A 269 -14.99 -20.73 12.10
CA SER A 269 -15.14 -21.90 11.23
C SER A 269 -14.11 -22.96 11.60
N LYS A 270 -14.55 -24.21 11.75
CA LYS A 270 -13.66 -25.37 11.99
C LYS A 270 -12.74 -25.62 10.79
N ARG A 271 -11.60 -26.28 11.04
CA ARG A 271 -10.55 -26.60 10.05
C ARG A 271 -10.20 -25.40 9.17
N THR A 272 -9.87 -24.28 9.79
CA THR A 272 -9.63 -23.01 9.07
C THR A 272 -8.46 -22.29 9.69
N LYS A 273 -7.49 -21.89 8.87
CA LYS A 273 -6.44 -20.97 9.27
C LYS A 273 -7.00 -19.56 9.28
N TYR A 274 -6.78 -18.85 10.37
CA TYR A 274 -7.24 -17.48 10.57
C TYR A 274 -6.04 -16.56 10.71
N VAL A 275 -6.11 -15.41 10.04
CA VAL A 275 -5.18 -14.29 10.20
C VAL A 275 -5.90 -13.17 10.93
N VAL A 276 -5.20 -12.58 11.91
CA VAL A 276 -5.74 -11.54 12.77
C VAL A 276 -5.12 -10.19 12.42
N TYR A 277 -5.94 -9.16 12.35
CA TYR A 277 -5.53 -7.81 11.95
C TYR A 277 -6.04 -6.76 12.94
N LEU A 278 -5.19 -5.80 13.31
CA LEU A 278 -5.65 -4.55 13.90
C LEU A 278 -6.14 -3.64 12.77
N VAL A 279 -7.35 -3.08 12.88
CA VAL A 279 -7.87 -2.10 11.92
C VAL A 279 -7.92 -0.71 12.56
N PHE A 280 -7.20 0.24 11.96
CA PHE A 280 -6.90 1.52 12.59
C PHE A 280 -6.66 2.67 11.59
N LYS A 281 -6.58 3.89 12.10
CA LYS A 281 -6.10 5.10 11.42
C LYS A 281 -5.06 5.78 12.31
N LEU A 282 -4.26 6.67 11.72
CA LEU A 282 -3.36 7.56 12.44
C LEU A 282 -3.78 9.01 12.19
N GLU A 283 -3.74 9.83 13.23
CA GLU A 283 -3.88 11.28 13.08
C GLU A 283 -2.70 11.87 12.30
N ASN A 284 -2.90 13.05 11.70
CA ASN A 284 -1.83 13.76 10.98
C ASN A 284 -0.59 14.02 11.85
N LYS A 285 -0.79 14.12 13.18
CA LYS A 285 0.27 14.22 14.18
C LYS A 285 0.12 13.04 15.14
N TRP A 286 0.93 12.01 14.94
CA TRP A 286 1.02 10.85 15.82
C TRP A 286 2.47 10.69 16.28
N HIS A 287 2.69 10.09 17.46
CA HIS A 287 4.00 9.99 18.09
C HIS A 287 4.20 8.65 18.79
N GLY A 288 5.45 8.16 18.85
CA GLY A 288 5.91 7.08 19.72
C GLY A 288 5.37 5.68 19.41
N LEU A 289 4.75 5.50 18.24
CA LEU A 289 4.16 4.24 17.77
C LEU A 289 4.78 3.80 16.45
N GLU A 290 6.10 3.84 16.30
CA GLU A 290 6.76 3.38 15.09
C GLU A 290 6.65 1.85 14.97
N THR A 291 6.89 1.16 16.08
CA THR A 291 6.78 -0.29 16.21
C THR A 291 5.97 -0.68 17.44
N ALA A 292 5.43 -1.90 17.42
CA ALA A 292 4.82 -2.55 18.57
C ALA A 292 5.07 -4.06 18.50
N ASN A 293 4.82 -4.78 19.59
CA ASN A 293 4.80 -6.24 19.58
C ASN A 293 3.36 -6.74 19.39
N ALA A 294 3.19 -7.75 18.55
CA ALA A 294 1.92 -8.40 18.32
C ALA A 294 2.03 -9.91 18.53
N VAL A 295 1.00 -10.51 19.12
CA VAL A 295 0.91 -11.97 19.30
C VAL A 295 -0.53 -12.42 19.23
N VAL A 296 -0.74 -13.61 18.67
CA VAL A 296 -2.02 -14.32 18.70
C VAL A 296 -1.79 -15.65 19.42
N ARG A 297 -2.67 -16.00 20.35
CA ARG A 297 -2.55 -17.22 21.15
C ARG A 297 -3.90 -17.80 21.50
N PHE A 298 -3.92 -19.09 21.82
CA PHE A 298 -5.01 -19.71 22.57
C PHE A 298 -4.80 -19.45 24.06
N VAL A 299 -5.79 -18.87 24.72
CA VAL A 299 -5.71 -18.42 26.11
C VAL A 299 -5.39 -19.58 27.06
N ASP A 300 -5.98 -20.74 26.81
CA ASP A 300 -5.84 -21.92 27.66
C ASP A 300 -4.54 -22.70 27.40
N SER A 301 -3.88 -22.46 26.27
CA SER A 301 -2.66 -23.18 25.88
C SER A 301 -1.37 -22.45 26.18
N VAL A 302 -1.42 -21.11 26.26
CA VAL A 302 -0.22 -20.27 26.33
C VAL A 302 -0.42 -19.16 27.34
N SER A 303 0.46 -19.08 28.34
CA SER A 303 0.46 -18.01 29.34
C SER A 303 0.80 -16.65 28.72
N ASP A 304 0.39 -15.56 29.37
CA ASP A 304 0.73 -14.19 28.94
C ASP A 304 2.25 -13.96 28.84
N ILE A 305 3.02 -14.53 29.77
CA ILE A 305 4.48 -14.41 29.81
C ILE A 305 5.10 -15.09 28.58
N ASP A 306 4.66 -16.32 28.29
CA ASP A 306 5.18 -17.08 27.15
C ASP A 306 4.74 -16.49 25.80
N ALA A 307 3.58 -15.83 25.77
CA ALA A 307 3.10 -15.12 24.60
C ALA A 307 3.93 -13.86 24.32
N GLU A 308 4.24 -13.09 25.36
CA GLU A 308 5.06 -11.88 25.22
C GLU A 308 6.48 -12.19 24.72
N GLN A 309 7.06 -13.31 25.15
CA GLN A 309 8.35 -13.78 24.64
C GLN A 309 8.31 -14.20 23.16
N ARG A 310 7.14 -14.61 22.65
CA ARG A 310 6.93 -15.04 21.27
C ARG A 310 6.37 -13.94 20.37
N ALA A 311 6.14 -12.75 20.91
CA ALA A 311 5.53 -11.66 20.16
C ALA A 311 6.46 -11.20 19.02
N SER A 312 5.85 -10.93 17.87
CA SER A 312 6.53 -10.44 16.68
C SER A 312 6.47 -8.92 16.64
N VAL A 313 7.56 -8.29 16.19
CA VAL A 313 7.58 -6.84 15.98
C VAL A 313 6.77 -6.50 14.72
N VAL A 314 5.83 -5.59 14.88
CA VAL A 314 5.02 -5.01 13.81
C VAL A 314 5.29 -3.51 13.69
N HIS A 315 5.14 -2.98 12.48
CA HIS A 315 5.49 -1.59 12.16
C HIS A 315 4.20 -0.83 11.80
N PHE A 316 3.99 0.32 12.42
CA PHE A 316 2.88 1.23 12.06
C PHE A 316 3.31 2.24 10.98
N ALA A 317 4.61 2.48 10.85
CA ALA A 317 5.21 3.28 9.79
C ALA A 317 6.71 2.95 9.62
N GLY A 318 7.31 3.45 8.55
CA GLY A 318 8.77 3.38 8.34
C GLY A 318 9.24 2.18 7.53
N GLN A 319 10.51 1.80 7.74
CA GLN A 319 11.15 0.68 7.03
C GLN A 319 11.04 -0.60 7.86
N GLY A 320 10.37 -1.61 7.33
CA GLY A 320 10.25 -2.95 7.91
C GLY A 320 9.90 -3.96 6.81
N PRO A 321 9.94 -5.28 7.10
CA PRO A 321 9.48 -6.28 6.15
C PRO A 321 8.03 -6.01 5.74
N LYS A 322 7.71 -6.14 4.43
CA LYS A 322 6.39 -5.83 3.85
C LYS A 322 5.22 -6.46 4.62
N GLU A 323 5.40 -7.68 5.11
CA GLU A 323 4.40 -8.43 5.87
C GLU A 323 4.06 -7.82 7.25
N THR A 324 4.95 -6.98 7.78
CA THR A 324 4.83 -6.33 9.09
C THR A 324 4.39 -4.88 9.00
N LEU A 325 4.28 -4.32 7.78
CA LEU A 325 3.82 -2.96 7.53
C LEU A 325 2.30 -2.93 7.38
N PRO A 326 1.65 -1.78 7.69
CA PRO A 326 0.21 -1.70 7.58
C PRO A 326 -0.20 -1.53 6.12
N PHE A 327 -1.34 -2.13 5.77
CA PHE A 327 -1.94 -2.03 4.45
C PHE A 327 -3.11 -1.04 4.48
N ARG A 328 -3.17 -0.12 3.50
CA ARG A 328 -4.30 0.81 3.38
C ARG A 328 -5.45 0.15 2.63
N ARG A 329 -6.61 0.06 3.28
CA ARG A 329 -7.86 -0.51 2.75
C ARG A 329 -8.58 0.50 1.86
N GLY A 330 -9.42 -0.01 0.95
CA GLY A 330 -10.27 0.83 0.08
C GLY A 330 -11.38 1.59 0.81
N ASP A 331 -11.65 1.26 2.08
CA ASP A 331 -12.55 2.00 2.98
C ASP A 331 -11.84 3.16 3.73
N GLY A 332 -10.55 3.39 3.43
CA GLY A 332 -9.74 4.44 4.02
C GLY A 332 -9.10 4.10 5.37
N TRP A 333 -9.41 2.94 5.96
CA TRP A 333 -8.72 2.42 7.15
C TRP A 333 -7.39 1.75 6.77
N MET A 334 -6.53 1.53 7.76
CA MET A 334 -5.35 0.69 7.66
C MET A 334 -5.59 -0.63 8.39
N GLU A 335 -4.95 -1.70 7.94
CA GLU A 335 -4.89 -2.97 8.65
C GLU A 335 -3.43 -3.41 8.89
N LEU A 336 -3.16 -3.94 10.08
CA LEU A 336 -1.85 -4.44 10.47
C LEU A 336 -1.97 -5.89 10.92
N LYS A 337 -1.24 -6.82 10.28
CA LYS A 337 -1.25 -8.24 10.64
C LYS A 337 -0.65 -8.41 12.04
N MET A 338 -1.41 -9.00 12.95
CA MET A 338 -0.97 -9.28 14.33
C MET A 338 -0.45 -10.70 14.51
N GLY A 339 -0.87 -11.62 13.64
CA GLY A 339 -0.49 -13.03 13.69
C GLY A 339 -1.54 -13.92 13.02
N ASP A 340 -1.37 -15.23 13.14
CA ASP A 340 -2.31 -16.22 12.64
C ASP A 340 -2.39 -17.44 13.57
N PHE A 341 -3.44 -18.22 13.41
CA PHE A 341 -3.68 -19.46 14.15
C PHE A 341 -4.56 -20.41 13.34
N PHE A 342 -4.54 -21.70 13.68
CA PHE A 342 -5.41 -22.69 13.04
C PHE A 342 -6.52 -23.12 14.00
N ASN A 343 -7.77 -22.87 13.62
CA ASN A 343 -8.94 -23.34 14.35
C ASN A 343 -9.34 -24.72 13.84
N ASP A 344 -9.01 -25.79 14.56
CA ASP A 344 -9.30 -27.16 14.13
C ASP A 344 -10.72 -27.57 14.50
N ALA A 345 -10.97 -27.85 15.79
CA ALA A 345 -12.24 -28.35 16.28
C ALA A 345 -13.21 -27.26 16.74
N GLY A 346 -12.74 -26.02 16.98
CA GLY A 346 -13.56 -24.95 17.55
C GLY A 346 -13.86 -25.12 19.04
N GLU A 347 -13.03 -25.89 19.73
CA GLU A 347 -13.15 -26.24 21.16
C GLU A 347 -11.89 -25.86 21.95
N ASP A 348 -10.95 -25.15 21.32
CA ASP A 348 -9.67 -24.72 21.89
C ASP A 348 -9.79 -23.48 22.79
N GLY A 349 -10.99 -23.26 23.36
CA GLY A 349 -11.29 -22.11 24.20
C GLY A 349 -11.32 -20.79 23.44
N ASP A 350 -10.70 -19.77 24.04
CA ASP A 350 -10.63 -18.43 23.50
C ASP A 350 -9.31 -18.15 22.79
N VAL A 351 -9.38 -17.39 21.70
CA VAL A 351 -8.21 -16.81 21.04
C VAL A 351 -8.07 -15.36 21.46
N ASP A 352 -6.87 -15.00 21.90
CA ASP A 352 -6.47 -13.66 22.29
C ASP A 352 -5.46 -13.13 21.28
N ALA A 353 -5.76 -11.95 20.72
CA ALA A 353 -4.87 -11.20 19.85
C ALA A 353 -4.47 -9.91 20.55
N ARG A 354 -3.20 -9.82 20.92
CA ARG A 354 -2.65 -8.73 21.74
C ARG A 354 -1.67 -7.91 20.93
N LEU A 355 -1.88 -6.60 20.90
CA LEU A 355 -0.92 -5.60 20.46
C LEU A 355 -0.42 -4.86 21.69
N MET A 356 0.90 -4.81 21.87
CA MET A 356 1.50 -4.19 23.05
C MET A 356 2.73 -3.38 22.68
N GLU A 357 2.83 -2.19 23.26
CA GLU A 357 4.09 -1.46 23.35
C GLU A 357 4.27 -0.89 24.75
N THR A 358 4.95 -1.67 25.57
CA THR A 358 5.09 -1.49 27.02
C THR A 358 6.55 -1.31 27.44
N LYS A 359 7.49 -1.53 26.53
CA LYS A 359 8.94 -1.51 26.80
C LYS A 359 9.50 -0.11 26.70
N HIS A 360 9.09 0.64 25.67
CA HIS A 360 9.48 2.02 25.49
C HIS A 360 8.49 2.92 26.22
N LEU A 361 8.85 3.45 27.40
CA LEU A 361 8.00 4.36 28.19
C LEU A 361 7.82 5.77 27.59
N GLY A 362 8.21 5.95 26.32
CA GLY A 362 7.92 7.14 25.55
C GLY A 362 6.41 7.32 25.33
N GLU A 363 6.01 8.58 25.21
CA GLU A 363 4.64 8.97 24.95
C GLU A 363 4.15 8.50 23.58
N LYS A 364 2.95 7.91 23.56
CA LYS A 364 2.24 7.38 22.39
C LYS A 364 0.93 8.12 22.20
N SER A 365 0.66 8.59 20.99
CA SER A 365 -0.56 9.34 20.68
C SER A 365 -0.96 9.23 19.21
N GLY A 366 -2.23 9.52 18.92
CA GLY A 366 -2.74 9.66 17.56
C GLY A 366 -3.22 8.36 16.89
N LEU A 367 -3.22 7.23 17.60
CA LEU A 367 -3.80 5.97 17.11
C LEU A 367 -5.32 5.98 17.22
N ILE A 368 -6.03 5.66 16.15
CA ILE A 368 -7.50 5.52 16.13
C ILE A 368 -7.85 4.08 15.79
N VAL A 369 -8.35 3.31 16.75
CA VAL A 369 -8.66 1.88 16.61
C VAL A 369 -10.14 1.69 16.27
N GLN A 370 -10.41 1.03 15.15
CA GLN A 370 -11.76 0.57 14.82
C GLN A 370 -12.07 -0.76 15.51
N GLY A 371 -11.11 -1.69 15.49
CA GLY A 371 -11.29 -3.03 16.04
C GLY A 371 -10.19 -4.02 15.67
N VAL A 372 -10.38 -5.27 16.08
CA VAL A 372 -9.52 -6.42 15.73
C VAL A 372 -10.31 -7.40 14.87
N GLU A 373 -9.80 -7.69 13.69
CA GLU A 373 -10.44 -8.48 12.64
C GLU A 373 -9.86 -9.89 12.57
N PHE A 374 -10.72 -10.91 12.52
CA PHE A 374 -10.38 -12.33 12.37
C PHE A 374 -10.89 -12.81 11.02
N ARG A 375 -9.98 -13.05 10.07
CA ARG A 375 -10.30 -13.49 8.70
C ARG A 375 -9.72 -14.86 8.38
N PRO A 376 -10.44 -15.74 7.67
CA PRO A 376 -9.86 -16.95 7.12
C PRO A 376 -8.75 -16.58 6.11
N GLU A 377 -7.69 -17.39 6.04
CA GLU A 377 -6.65 -17.30 5.01
C GLU A 377 -7.09 -17.92 3.69
#